data_AF-A0A2L2YKA7-F1
#
_entry.id   AF-A0A2L2YKA7-F1
#
_cell.length_a   1.000
_cell.length_b   1.000
_cell.length_c   1.000
_cell.angle_alpha   90.00
_cell.angle_beta   90.00
_cell.angle_gamma   90.00
#
_symmetry.space_group_name_H-M   'P 1'
#
loop_
_entity.id
_entity.type
_entity.pdbx_description
1 polymer ?
#
loop_
_entity_poly.entity_id
_entity_poly.type
_entity_poly.pdbx_seq_one_letter_code
_entity_poly.pdbx_strand_id
1 'polypeptide(L)' 'YVKIFKGQGSYSYVVKINGQQALSPGNGCHYVGTAVHELGHALGCFHEQSRSDRGGHLII' A
#
# COMPACT_ATOMS: atom_id res chain seq x y z
N TYR A 1 -2.28 8.08 -13.27
CA TYR A 1 -0.84 7.99 -12.93
C TYR A 1 -0.69 8.07 -11.43
N VAL A 2 0.39 7.54 -10.86
CA VAL A 2 0.67 7.64 -9.42
C VAL A 2 1.42 8.93 -9.15
N LYS A 3 0.92 9.73 -8.20
CA LYS A 3 1.57 10.93 -7.67
C LYS A 3 2.13 10.59 -6.30
N ILE A 4 3.45 10.60 -6.22
CA ILE A 4 4.19 10.44 -4.97
C ILE A 4 4.32 11.82 -4.32
N PHE A 5 3.94 11.94 -3.05
CA PHE A 5 4.00 13.20 -2.31
C PHE A 5 4.18 12.95 -0.81
N LYS A 6 4.78 13.89 -0.08
CA LYS A 6 4.97 13.75 1.37
C LYS A 6 3.69 14.11 2.13
N GLY A 7 2.88 13.10 2.47
CA GLY A 7 1.70 13.23 3.31
C GLY A 7 1.94 12.84 4.77
N GLN A 8 0.86 12.68 5.54
CA GLN A 8 0.88 12.15 6.90
C GLN A 8 0.75 10.61 6.85
N GLY A 9 1.76 9.88 7.33
CA GLY A 9 1.81 8.42 7.28
C GLY A 9 2.05 7.82 5.89
N SER A 10 2.10 6.49 5.82
CA SER A 10 2.26 5.75 4.56
C SER A 10 0.98 5.10 4.09
N TYR A 11 0.62 5.35 2.84
CA TYR A 11 -0.58 4.80 2.23
C TYR A 11 -0.58 4.95 0.70
N SER A 12 -1.34 4.06 0.06
CA SER A 12 -1.89 4.21 -1.29
C SER A 12 -3.26 3.55 -1.38
N TYR A 13 -4.03 3.91 -2.41
CA TYR A 13 -5.23 3.14 -2.76
C TYR A 13 -4.84 1.75 -3.25
N VAL A 14 -5.62 0.73 -2.88
CA VAL A 14 -5.52 -0.58 -3.52
C VAL A 14 -6.21 -0.48 -4.89
N VAL A 15 -5.53 -0.96 -5.94
CA VAL A 15 -5.88 -0.87 -7.37
C VAL A 15 -5.73 0.51 -8.01
N LYS A 16 -5.80 0.53 -9.35
CA LYS A 16 -5.83 1.74 -10.16
C LYS A 16 -7.12 2.50 -9.93
N ILE A 17 -7.01 3.73 -9.42
CA ILE A 17 -8.09 4.71 -9.49
C ILE A 17 -7.98 5.52 -10.78
N ASN A 18 -9.12 5.85 -11.41
CA ASN A 18 -9.13 6.70 -12.59
C ASN A 18 -8.52 8.06 -12.28
N GLY A 19 -7.63 8.56 -13.16
CA GLY A 19 -6.95 9.84 -12.96
C GLY A 19 -5.66 9.75 -12.14
N GLN A 20 -5.44 10.72 -11.26
CA GLN A 20 -4.26 10.83 -10.40
C GLN A 20 -4.47 10.01 -9.11
N GLN A 21 -3.49 9.17 -8.75
CA GLN A 21 -3.52 8.34 -7.55
C GLN A 21 -2.46 8.79 -6.55
N ALA A 22 -2.90 9.17 -5.35
CA ALA A 22 -2.02 9.56 -4.26
C ALA A 22 -1.25 8.35 -3.70
N LEU A 23 0.07 8.52 -3.52
CA LEU A 23 0.92 7.62 -2.75
C LEU A 23 1.77 8.48 -1.81
N SER A 24 1.64 8.25 -0.52
CA SER A 24 2.37 8.96 0.51
C SER A 24 3.42 8.04 1.12
N PRO A 25 4.73 8.31 0.98
CA PRO A 25 5.74 7.83 1.91
C PRO A 25 5.88 8.88 3.02
N GLY A 26 5.13 8.69 4.12
CA GLY A 26 5.08 9.64 5.22
C GLY A 26 6.42 9.82 5.94
N ASN A 27 6.48 10.78 6.86
CA ASN A 27 7.69 11.05 7.63
C ASN A 27 8.13 9.82 8.44
N GLY A 28 9.37 9.37 8.26
CA GLY A 28 9.87 8.14 8.89
C GLY A 28 9.55 6.86 8.11
N CYS A 29 8.97 6.95 6.92
CA CYS A 29 8.63 5.80 6.06
C CYS A 29 9.44 5.73 4.76
N HIS A 30 10.59 6.39 4.72
CA HIS A 30 11.45 6.49 3.54
C HIS A 30 12.36 5.27 3.40
N TYR A 31 11.82 4.08 3.64
CA TYR A 31 12.51 2.81 3.45
C TYR A 31 12.09 2.21 2.11
N VAL A 32 13.03 1.57 1.42
CA VAL A 32 12.76 0.91 0.12
C VAL A 32 11.60 -0.08 0.26
N GLY A 33 11.56 -0.86 1.35
CA GLY A 33 10.48 -1.81 1.61
C GLY A 33 9.11 -1.15 1.75
N THR A 34 9.02 0.00 2.43
CA THR A 34 7.76 0.75 2.55
C THR A 34 7.32 1.32 1.22
N ALA A 35 8.25 1.87 0.42
CA ALA A 35 7.91 2.34 -0.94
C ALA A 35 7.38 1.21 -1.82
N VAL A 36 7.99 0.02 -1.76
CA VAL A 36 7.54 -1.18 -2.49
C VAL A 36 6.17 -1.65 -1.99
N HIS A 37 5.91 -1.63 -0.69
CA HIS A 37 4.62 -1.98 -0.10
C HIS A 37 3.48 -1.09 -0.66
N GLU A 38 3.65 0.23 -0.63
CA GLU A 38 2.63 1.17 -1.12
C GLU A 38 2.46 1.10 -2.65
N LEU A 39 3.53 0.83 -3.40
CA LEU A 39 3.44 0.55 -4.83
C LEU A 39 2.70 -0.77 -5.10
N GLY A 40 2.89 -1.78 -4.25
CA GLY A 40 2.13 -3.03 -4.28
C GLY A 40 0.63 -2.77 -4.15
N HIS A 41 0.22 -1.91 -3.22
CA HIS A 41 -1.18 -1.46 -3.13
C HIS A 41 -1.66 -0.82 -4.43
N ALA A 42 -0.90 0.10 -5.01
CA ALA A 42 -1.27 0.73 -6.28
C ALA A 42 -1.39 -0.28 -7.45
N LEU A 43 -0.66 -1.39 -7.41
CA LEU A 43 -0.77 -2.50 -8.36
C LEU A 43 -1.98 -3.42 -8.09
N GLY A 44 -2.60 -3.31 -6.92
CA GLY A 44 -3.76 -4.13 -6.53
C GLY A 44 -3.46 -5.22 -5.50
N CYS A 45 -2.26 -5.26 -4.92
CA CYS A 45 -1.97 -6.17 -3.82
C CYS A 45 -2.67 -5.70 -2.53
N PHE A 46 -3.30 -6.65 -1.85
CA PHE A 46 -3.83 -6.46 -0.52
C PHE A 46 -2.80 -6.91 0.51
N HIS A 47 -3.02 -6.58 1.79
CA HIS A 47 -2.20 -7.16 2.85
C HIS A 47 -2.37 -8.68 2.89
N GLU A 48 -1.27 -9.39 3.10
CA GLU A 48 -1.25 -10.85 3.00
C GLU A 48 -2.19 -11.52 4.02
N GLN A 49 -2.29 -10.96 5.23
CA GLN A 49 -3.22 -11.45 6.25
C GLN A 49 -4.70 -11.25 5.87
N SER A 50 -5.02 -10.56 4.78
CA SER A 50 -6.39 -10.41 4.28
C SER A 50 -6.82 -11.54 3.34
N ARG A 51 -5.93 -12.49 3.01
CA ARG A 51 -6.28 -13.64 2.17
C ARG A 51 -7.47 -14.44 2.70
N SER A 52 -8.23 -15.03 1.78
CA SER A 52 -9.42 -15.82 2.09
C SER A 52 -9.10 -17.09 2.90
N ASP A 53 -7.91 -17.65 2.74
CA ASP A 53 -7.42 -18.84 3.44
C ASP A 53 -6.64 -18.52 4.73
N ARG A 54 -6.60 -17.26 5.17
CA ARG A 54 -5.83 -16.86 6.37
C ARG A 54 -6.18 -17.66 7.62
N GLY A 55 -7.43 -18.14 7.74
CA GLY A 55 -7.90 -18.88 8.92
C GLY A 55 -7.19 -20.23 9.12
N GLY A 56 -6.53 -20.76 8.09
CA GLY A 56 -5.67 -21.93 8.20
C GLY A 56 -4.24 -21.62 8.64
N HIS A 57 -3.87 -20.35 8.76
CA HIS A 57 -2.49 -19.90 8.95
C HIS A 57 -2.31 -18.97 10.16
N LEU A 58 -3.32 -18.16 10.49
CA LEU A 58 -3.25 -17.11 11.50
C LEU A 58 -4.52 -17.11 12.35
N ILE A 59 -4.35 -16.82 13.65
CA ILE A 59 -5.43 -16.45 14.58
C ILE A 59 -5.24 -14.97 14.88
N ILE A 60 -6.31 -14.18 14.81
CA ILE A 60 -6.31 -12.72 15.03
C ILE A 60 -6.72 -12.41 16.45
#